data_AF-A0A7C1FEW5-F1
#
_entry.id   AF-A0A7C1FEW5-F1
#
_cell.length_a   1.000
_cell.length_b   1.000
_cell.length_c   1.000
_cell.angle_alpha   90.00
_cell.angle_beta   90.00
_cell.angle_gamma   90.00
#
_symmetry.space_group_name_H-M   'P 1'
#
loop_
_entity.id
_entity.type
_entity.pdbx_description
1 polymer ?
#
loop_
_entity_poly.entity_id
_entity_poly.type
_entity_poly.pdbx_seq_one_letter_code
_entity_poly.pdbx_strand_id
1 'polypeptide(L)'
;MVLKLLSKERLLPFIERLMQKFLLVAPVREGNLTFYQPVKTAAEVAVDAPRSVVPPKEWFFPQTEEIYRYATGSGNLSLAEKVIAPPAVLFGVRPCDLRSFEVLDAVFLQQPADRYCA
;
A
#
# COMPACT_ATOMS: atom_id res chain seq x y z
N MET A 1 25.73 6.32 -2.06
CA MET A 1 24.35 6.62 -1.63
C MET A 1 24.38 7.99 -0.95
N VAL A 2 23.63 8.98 -1.47
CA VAL A 2 23.61 10.33 -0.87
C VAL A 2 22.61 10.34 0.28
N LEU A 3 23.06 10.69 1.48
CA LEU A 3 22.19 10.83 2.64
C LEU A 3 21.25 12.02 2.41
N LYS A 4 19.94 11.77 2.37
CA LYS A 4 18.92 12.82 2.34
C LYS A 4 18.28 12.91 3.72
N LEU A 5 18.39 14.06 4.36
CA LEU A 5 17.80 14.34 5.67
C LEU A 5 16.56 15.23 5.50
N LEU A 6 15.47 14.86 6.17
CA LEU A 6 14.25 15.65 6.24
C LEU A 6 14.05 16.10 7.68
N SER A 7 13.90 17.40 7.91
CA SER A 7 13.60 17.91 9.24
C SER A 7 12.16 17.54 9.63
N LYS A 8 11.89 17.38 10.93
CA LYS A 8 10.59 16.89 11.41
C LYS A 8 9.45 17.83 11.02
N GLU A 9 9.72 19.13 11.00
CA GLU A 9 8.75 20.18 10.64
C GLU A 9 8.33 20.07 9.17
N ARG A 10 9.19 19.47 8.33
CA ARG A 10 8.94 19.26 6.89
C ARG A 10 8.31 17.90 6.58
N LEU A 11 8.05 17.07 7.58
CA LEU A 11 7.49 15.73 7.37
C LEU A 11 6.07 15.80 6.81
N LEU A 12 5.15 16.54 7.46
CA LEU A 12 3.78 16.64 6.98
C LEU A 12 3.70 17.29 5.59
N PRO A 13 4.38 18.43 5.30
CA PRO A 13 4.42 18.98 3.95
C PRO A 13 4.99 18.02 2.89
N PHE A 14 5.93 17.15 3.28
CA PHE A 14 6.45 16.11 2.39
C PHE A 14 5.40 15.03 2.10
N ILE A 15 4.69 14.58 3.13
CA ILE A 15 3.58 13.63 3.03
C ILE A 15 2.48 14.19 2.13
N GLU A 16 2.07 15.45 2.31
CA GLU A 16 1.08 16.12 1.45
C GLU A 16 1.50 16.11 -0.03
N ARG A 17 2.78 16.36 -0.32
CA ARG A 17 3.30 16.29 -1.69
C ARG A 17 3.26 14.88 -2.28
N LEU A 18 3.42 13.84 -1.46
CA LEU A 18 3.28 12.45 -1.91
C LEU A 18 1.82 12.14 -2.25
N MET A 19 0.88 12.56 -1.40
CA MET A 19 -0.55 12.33 -1.57
C MET A 19 -1.13 12.93 -2.87
N GLN A 20 -0.50 13.98 -3.40
CA GLN A 20 -0.90 14.57 -4.69
C GLN A 20 -0.65 13.65 -5.89
N LYS A 21 0.24 12.66 -5.76
CA LYS A 21 0.69 11.81 -6.87
C LYS A 21 0.45 10.33 -6.64
N PHE A 22 0.35 9.93 -5.38
CA PHE A 22 0.28 8.54 -4.98
C PHE A 22 -0.91 8.30 -4.06
N LEU A 23 -1.50 7.11 -4.15
CA LEU A 23 -2.33 6.58 -3.08
C LEU A 23 -1.43 6.40 -1.84
N LEU A 24 -1.61 7.25 -0.83
CA LEU A 24 -0.81 7.16 0.39
C LEU A 24 -1.54 6.31 1.43
N VAL A 25 -0.92 5.19 1.79
CA VAL A 25 -1.33 4.32 2.90
C VAL A 25 -0.36 4.52 4.05
N ALA A 26 -0.87 4.75 5.26
CA ALA A 26 -0.06 5.06 6.42
C ALA A 26 -0.70 4.51 7.71
N PRO A 27 0.04 4.42 8.82
CA PRO A 27 -0.56 4.09 10.11
C PRO A 27 -1.54 5.18 10.55
N VAL A 28 -2.76 4.78 10.88
CA VAL A 28 -3.84 5.63 11.41
C VAL A 28 -4.31 5.02 12.74
N ARG A 29 -4.63 5.87 13.72
CA ARG A 29 -5.17 5.43 15.01
C ARG A 29 -6.69 5.33 14.94
N GLU A 30 -7.22 4.18 15.33
CA GLU A 30 -8.65 3.97 15.57
C GLU A 30 -8.84 3.56 17.04
N GLY A 31 -9.20 4.54 17.88
CA GLY A 31 -9.19 4.36 19.33
C GLY A 31 -7.79 4.02 19.85
N ASN A 32 -7.66 2.88 20.52
CA ASN A 32 -6.37 2.38 21.04
C ASN A 32 -5.61 1.47 20.05
N LEU A 33 -6.18 1.25 18.86
CA LEU A 33 -5.61 0.38 17.84
C LEU A 33 -4.97 1.21 16.74
N THR A 34 -4.10 0.56 15.96
CA THR A 34 -3.44 1.16 14.80
C THR A 34 -3.66 0.26 13.60
N PHE A 35 -4.04 0.86 12.48
CA PHE A 35 -4.24 0.17 11.20
C PHE A 35 -3.53 0.93 10.09
N TYR A 36 -3.10 0.22 9.05
CA TYR A 36 -2.64 0.88 7.83
C TYR A 36 -3.83 1.16 6.94
N GLN A 37 -4.07 2.44 6.64
CA GLN A 37 -5.23 2.89 5.87
C GLN A 37 -4.84 3.98 4.88
N PRO A 38 -5.62 4.18 3.80
CA PRO A 38 -5.47 5.32 2.93
C PRO A 38 -5.80 6.58 3.71
N VAL A 39 -4.89 7.55 3.71
CA VAL A 39 -5.10 8.83 4.41
C VAL A 39 -5.63 9.89 3.44
N LYS A 40 -6.54 10.74 3.93
CA LYS A 40 -7.07 11.87 3.14
C LYS A 40 -6.34 13.17 3.42
N THR A 41 -5.75 13.29 4.61
CA THR A 41 -4.92 14.40 5.04
C THR A 41 -3.64 13.89 5.69
N ALA A 42 -2.54 14.66 5.61
CA ALA A 42 -1.28 14.27 6.24
C ALA A 42 -1.37 14.21 7.79
N ALA A 43 -2.33 14.93 8.38
CA ALA A 43 -2.56 14.95 9.82
C ALA A 43 -3.11 13.61 10.37
N GLU A 44 -3.71 12.78 9.52
CA GLU A 44 -4.18 11.44 9.89
C GLU A 44 -3.01 10.46 10.14
N VAL A 45 -1.82 10.77 9.62
CA VAL A 45 -0.65 9.90 9.74
C VAL A 45 -0.13 9.88 11.18
N ALA A 46 -0.28 8.74 11.83
CA ALA A 46 0.21 8.49 13.18
C ALA A 46 1.70 8.08 13.13
N VAL A 47 2.58 9.08 12.96
CA VAL A 47 4.04 8.90 12.82
C VAL A 47 4.68 8.12 13.98
N ASP A 48 4.12 8.25 15.17
CA ASP A 48 4.57 7.64 16.43
C ASP A 48 3.72 6.43 16.84
N ALA A 49 2.92 5.88 15.94
CA ALA A 49 1.98 4.82 16.27
C ALA A 49 2.67 3.54 16.78
N PRO A 50 2.03 2.80 17.72
CA PRO A 50 2.45 1.46 18.09
C PRO A 50 2.32 0.48 16.90
N ARG A 51 2.59 -0.80 17.14
CA ARG A 51 2.44 -1.83 16.11
C ARG A 51 0.99 -1.87 15.64
N SER A 52 0.77 -1.96 14.33
CA SER A 52 -0.57 -2.12 13.79
C SER A 52 -1.14 -3.49 14.12
N VAL A 53 -2.48 -3.58 14.21
CA VAL A 53 -3.19 -4.84 14.42
C VAL A 53 -2.98 -5.75 13.21
N VAL A 54 -3.14 -5.19 12.02
CA VAL A 54 -2.86 -5.89 10.76
C VAL A 54 -1.57 -5.32 10.14
N PRO A 55 -0.59 -6.16 9.79
CA PRO A 55 0.64 -5.70 9.15
C PRO A 55 0.36 -5.09 7.78
N PRO A 56 1.18 -4.14 7.32
CA PRO A 56 0.91 -3.40 6.09
C PRO A 56 0.98 -4.24 4.81
N LYS A 57 1.50 -5.48 4.89
CA LYS A 57 1.56 -6.42 3.76
C LYS A 57 0.19 -6.74 3.14
N GLU A 58 -0.91 -6.56 3.88
CA GLU A 58 -2.28 -6.71 3.33
C GLU A 58 -2.55 -5.78 2.14
N TRP A 59 -1.83 -4.66 2.05
CA TRP A 59 -1.96 -3.72 0.93
C TRP A 59 -1.28 -4.19 -0.37
N PHE A 60 -0.40 -5.18 -0.28
CA PHE A 60 0.20 -5.87 -1.43
C PHE A 60 -0.52 -7.19 -1.73
N PHE A 61 -1.00 -7.87 -0.68
CA PHE A 61 -1.69 -9.15 -0.77
C PHE A 61 -3.04 -9.06 -0.03
N PRO A 62 -4.05 -8.44 -0.66
CA PRO A 62 -5.36 -8.32 -0.04
C PRO A 62 -6.00 -9.69 0.11
N GLN A 63 -6.91 -9.83 1.08
CA GLN A 63 -7.65 -11.09 1.31
C GLN A 63 -8.47 -11.53 0.09
N THR A 64 -8.88 -10.57 -0.74
CA THR A 64 -9.60 -10.81 -1.99
C THR A 64 -9.01 -9.94 -3.09
N GLU A 65 -8.86 -10.53 -4.28
CA GLU A 65 -8.34 -9.85 -5.46
C GLU A 65 -9.29 -9.99 -6.64
N GLU A 66 -9.41 -8.92 -7.43
CA GLU A 66 -10.23 -8.92 -8.63
C GLU A 66 -9.41 -9.41 -9.82
N ILE A 67 -9.62 -10.66 -10.21
CA ILE A 67 -8.91 -11.29 -11.34
C ILE A 67 -9.41 -10.72 -12.68
N TYR A 68 -10.73 -10.63 -12.85
CA TYR A 68 -11.36 -10.07 -14.04
C TYR A 68 -12.73 -9.49 -13.72
N ARG A 69 -13.14 -8.54 -14.54
CA ARG A 69 -14.48 -7.97 -14.57
C ARG A 69 -15.08 -8.20 -15.94
N TYR A 70 -16.29 -8.71 -16.01
CA TYR A 70 -16.99 -8.89 -17.27
C TYR A 70 -18.35 -8.19 -17.25
N ALA A 71 -18.80 -7.77 -18.42
CA ALA A 71 -20.17 -7.28 -18.61
C ALA A 71 -20.75 -7.86 -19.90
N THR A 72 -22.05 -8.12 -19.88
CA THR A 72 -22.80 -8.62 -21.04
C THR A 72 -23.88 -7.60 -21.41
N GLY A 73 -23.87 -7.12 -22.65
CA GLY A 73 -24.85 -6.16 -23.14
C GLY A 73 -24.90 -6.11 -24.66
N SER A 74 -26.11 -6.00 -25.23
CA SER A 74 -26.33 -5.91 -26.69
C SER A 74 -25.70 -7.04 -27.50
N GLY A 75 -25.65 -8.26 -26.94
CA GLY A 75 -25.02 -9.42 -27.59
C GLY A 75 -23.49 -9.45 -27.52
N ASN A 76 -22.86 -8.49 -26.84
CA ASN A 76 -21.41 -8.43 -26.67
C ASN A 76 -21.01 -8.80 -25.23
N LEU A 77 -19.88 -9.51 -25.12
CA LEU A 77 -19.16 -9.75 -23.88
C LEU A 77 -17.97 -8.80 -23.81
N SER A 78 -17.91 -7.94 -22.79
CA SER A 78 -16.70 -7.21 -22.44
C SER A 78 -16.00 -7.95 -21.30
N LEU A 79 -14.68 -8.08 -21.40
CA LEU A 79 -13.82 -8.62 -20.35
C LEU A 79 -12.70 -7.62 -20.11
N ALA A 80 -12.53 -7.21 -18.86
CA ALA A 80 -11.45 -6.35 -18.41
C ALA A 80 -10.69 -7.06 -17.30
N GLU A 81 -9.40 -7.34 -17.52
CA GLU A 81 -8.50 -7.77 -16.45
C GLU A 81 -8.11 -6.54 -15.62
N LYS A 82 -8.18 -6.64 -14.29
CA LYS A 82 -7.74 -5.56 -13.42
C LYS A 82 -6.34 -5.86 -12.93
N VAL A 83 -5.35 -5.23 -13.56
CA VAL A 83 -3.92 -5.48 -13.23
C VAL A 83 -3.21 -4.20 -12.76
N ILE A 84 -3.85 -3.03 -12.84
CA ILE A 84 -3.16 -1.77 -12.57
C ILE A 84 -3.61 -1.23 -11.21
N ALA A 85 -2.87 -1.58 -10.15
CA ALA A 85 -2.92 -0.81 -8.91
C ALA A 85 -2.41 0.61 -9.20
N PRO A 86 -3.05 1.67 -8.67
CA PRO A 86 -2.54 3.03 -8.83
C PRO A 86 -1.17 3.13 -8.14
N PRO A 87 -0.26 3.99 -8.62
CA PRO A 87 0.98 4.28 -7.90
C PRO A 87 0.69 4.60 -6.44
N ALA A 88 1.28 3.83 -5.54
CA ALA A 88 1.01 3.91 -4.12
C ALA A 88 2.29 4.12 -3.31
N VAL A 89 2.15 4.74 -2.15
CA VAL A 89 3.20 4.85 -1.15
C VAL A 89 2.67 4.27 0.15
N LEU A 90 3.37 3.27 0.66
CA LEU A 90 3.15 2.73 2.00
C LEU A 90 4.14 3.39 2.96
N PHE A 91 3.66 4.32 3.78
CA PHE A 91 4.47 5.12 4.68
C PHE A 91 4.48 4.53 6.10
N GLY A 92 5.61 4.66 6.80
CA GLY A 92 5.73 4.28 8.21
C GLY A 92 5.94 2.78 8.47
N VAL A 93 6.30 2.01 7.43
CA VAL A 93 6.55 0.57 7.52
C VAL A 93 7.66 0.28 8.53
N ARG A 94 7.37 -0.62 9.47
CA ARG A 94 8.36 -1.05 10.47
C ARG A 94 9.38 -1.99 9.82
N PRO A 95 10.66 -1.98 10.28
CA PRO A 95 11.69 -2.84 9.69
C PRO A 95 11.34 -4.34 9.66
N CYS A 96 10.65 -4.84 10.69
CA CYS A 96 10.22 -6.24 10.72
C CYS A 96 9.13 -6.56 9.68
N ASP A 97 8.23 -5.61 9.40
CA ASP A 97 7.23 -5.75 8.34
C ASP A 97 7.91 -5.64 6.96
N LEU A 98 8.87 -4.71 6.81
CA LEU A 98 9.63 -4.55 5.56
C LEU A 98 10.40 -5.83 5.21
N ARG A 99 11.03 -6.48 6.18
CA ARG A 99 11.74 -7.75 5.95
C ARG A 99 10.82 -8.90 5.53
N SER A 100 9.52 -8.83 5.83
CA SER A 100 8.60 -9.87 5.35
C SER A 100 8.49 -9.89 3.83
N PHE A 101 8.71 -8.75 3.15
CA PHE A 101 8.71 -8.68 1.69
C PHE A 101 9.85 -9.48 1.07
N GLU A 102 11.04 -9.54 1.69
CA GLU A 102 12.16 -10.38 1.20
C GLU A 102 11.76 -11.86 1.11
N VAL A 103 10.91 -12.32 2.02
CA VAL A 103 10.40 -13.71 2.03
C VAL A 103 9.29 -13.88 1.00
N LEU A 104 8.40 -12.91 0.85
CA LEU A 104 7.30 -12.95 -0.12
C LEU A 104 7.85 -12.90 -1.55
N ASP A 105 8.83 -12.05 -1.83
CA ASP A 105 9.51 -11.95 -3.12
C ASP A 105 10.10 -13.31 -3.54
N ALA A 106 10.68 -14.05 -2.59
CA ALA A 106 11.24 -15.38 -2.85
C ALA A 106 10.19 -16.43 -3.23
N VAL A 107 8.91 -16.22 -2.87
CA VAL A 107 7.81 -17.15 -3.17
C VAL A 107 7.06 -16.71 -4.43
N PHE A 108 6.72 -15.44 -4.55
CA PHE A 108 5.81 -14.92 -5.58
C PHE A 108 6.52 -14.46 -6.85
N LEU A 109 7.79 -14.06 -6.78
CA LEU A 109 8.54 -13.57 -7.94
C LEU A 109 9.43 -14.63 -8.58
N GLN A 110 9.51 -15.84 -8.00
CA GLN A 110 10.20 -16.98 -8.61
C GLN A 110 9.34 -17.67 -9.66
N GLN A 111 9.96 -18.36 -10.63
CA GLN A 111 9.22 -18.96 -11.72
C GLN A 111 8.43 -20.21 -11.30
N PRO A 112 7.15 -20.33 -11.73
CA PRO A 112 6.38 -19.34 -12.48
C PRO A 112 5.95 -18.18 -11.58
N ALA A 113 6.28 -16.94 -11.99
CA ALA A 113 5.97 -15.76 -11.20
C ALA A 113 4.47 -15.50 -11.15
N ASP A 114 3.98 -15.09 -9.99
CA ASP A 114 2.58 -14.72 -9.83
C ASP A 114 2.31 -13.40 -10.57
N ARG A 115 1.40 -13.46 -11.55
CA ARG A 115 1.00 -12.31 -12.37
C ARG A 115 0.25 -11.24 -11.57
N TYR A 116 -0.29 -11.61 -10.42
CA TYR A 116 -1.10 -10.76 -9.55
C TYR A 116 -0.33 -10.19 -8.36
N CYS A 117 0.95 -10.55 -8.22
CA CYS A 117 1.83 -9.92 -7.24
C CYS A 117 2.07 -8.45 -7.64
N ALA A 118 1.56 -7.51 -6.82
CA ALA A 118 1.61 -6.07 -7.04
C ALA A 118 2.99 -5.43 -6.78
#